data_AF-A0A381E850-F1
#
_entry.id   AF-A0A381E850-F1
#
_cell.length_a   1.000
_cell.length_b   1.000
_cell.length_c   1.000
_cell.angle_alpha   90.00
_cell.angle_beta   90.00
_cell.angle_gamma   90.00
#
_symmetry.space_group_name_H-M   'P 1'
#
loop_
_entity.id
_entity.type
_entity.pdbx_description
1 polymer ?
#
loop_
_entity_poly.entity_id
_entity_poly.type
_entity_poly.pdbx_seq_one_letter_code
_entity_poly.pdbx_strand_id
1 'polypeptide(L)'
;MNHPLETFTFCGYTVEIHPDHDAENPRTWCSSTLCTRHRRRTFGGEMLPNAPATIEEAFAEHLADRGLTERDVIWLPVYSFEHSGLALGCTPFSDRWDSGQVGYIYMSHADIRREYGVKRITRPTKVAVYHRLEAEIATLVDWVNGETYYFAIPALDDLSIGSFYGSDHEASGLLAAARSEIRHAIQQKRRAHYMRLKRLIRAGVPLQYRPQFAI
;
A
#
# COMPACT_ATOMS: atom_id res chain seq x y z
N MET A 1 12.66 -6.73 -23.14
CA MET A 1 13.13 -5.73 -22.17
C MET A 1 11.95 -4.84 -21.89
N ASN A 2 11.43 -4.83 -20.66
CA ASN A 2 10.37 -3.89 -20.31
C ASN A 2 11.01 -2.51 -20.26
N HIS A 3 10.55 -1.61 -21.14
CA HIS A 3 10.96 -0.22 -21.09
C HIS A 3 10.35 0.42 -19.83
N PRO A 4 11.11 1.27 -19.12
CA PRO A 4 10.56 2.00 -17.99
C PRO A 4 9.38 2.84 -18.46
N LEU A 5 8.32 2.85 -17.66
CA LEU A 5 7.16 3.71 -17.87
C LEU A 5 7.57 5.18 -17.68
N GLU A 6 8.34 5.44 -16.62
CA GLU A 6 8.85 6.76 -16.28
C GLU A 6 10.30 6.68 -15.79
N THR A 7 11.04 7.77 -15.95
CA THR A 7 12.41 7.89 -15.43
C THR A 7 12.64 9.26 -14.83
N PHE A 8 13.43 9.32 -13.75
CA PHE A 8 13.89 10.59 -13.19
C PHE A 8 15.31 10.47 -12.64
N THR A 9 15.97 11.61 -12.43
CA THR A 9 17.32 11.65 -11.87
C THR A 9 17.32 12.29 -10.50
N PHE A 10 18.04 11.69 -9.55
CA PHE A 10 18.24 12.23 -8.21
C PHE A 10 19.68 12.01 -7.75
N CYS A 11 20.37 13.09 -7.35
CA CYS A 11 21.77 13.05 -6.92
C CYS A 11 22.75 12.35 -7.89
N GLY A 12 22.50 12.44 -9.21
CA GLY A 12 23.31 11.78 -10.23
C GLY A 12 22.96 10.31 -10.48
N TYR A 13 21.96 9.78 -9.79
CA TYR A 13 21.42 8.43 -10.02
C TYR A 13 20.16 8.51 -10.87
N THR A 14 20.07 7.66 -11.89
CA THR A 14 18.84 7.44 -12.65
C THR A 14 17.96 6.44 -11.91
N VAL A 15 16.69 6.78 -11.78
CA VAL A 15 15.64 5.90 -11.27
C VAL A 15 14.70 5.60 -12.42
N GLU A 16 14.40 4.31 -12.57
CA GLU A 16 13.49 3.78 -13.57
C GLU A 16 12.25 3.24 -12.86
N ILE A 17 11.06 3.67 -13.28
CA ILE A 17 9.77 3.22 -12.74
C ILE A 17 9.14 2.27 -13.75
N HIS A 18 8.68 1.12 -13.25
CA HIS A 18 8.13 0.04 -14.05
C HIS A 18 6.78 -0.40 -13.47
N PRO A 19 5.81 -0.80 -14.31
CA PRO A 19 4.61 -1.48 -13.84
C PRO A 19 4.97 -2.79 -13.13
N ASP A 20 4.33 -3.04 -11.99
CA ASP A 20 4.46 -4.26 -11.21
C ASP A 20 3.24 -5.16 -11.44
N HIS A 21 3.32 -6.03 -12.45
CA HIS A 21 2.24 -6.97 -12.77
C HIS A 21 2.14 -8.15 -11.80
N ASP A 22 3.16 -8.35 -10.97
CA ASP A 22 3.24 -9.43 -9.99
C ASP A 22 2.94 -8.94 -8.55
N ALA A 23 2.46 -7.70 -8.41
CA ALA A 23 2.12 -7.11 -7.13
C ALA A 23 1.08 -7.95 -6.37
N GLU A 24 1.37 -8.23 -5.10
CA GLU A 24 0.50 -9.02 -4.25
C GLU A 24 -0.84 -8.31 -4.03
N ASN A 25 -1.93 -9.07 -3.88
CA ASN A 25 -3.23 -8.50 -3.55
C ASN A 25 -3.16 -7.83 -2.16
N PRO A 26 -3.52 -6.53 -2.02
CA PRO A 26 -3.36 -5.80 -0.76
C PRO A 26 -4.16 -6.39 0.42
N ARG A 27 -5.16 -7.24 0.14
CA ARG A 27 -5.97 -7.89 1.16
C ARG A 27 -5.23 -8.98 1.94
N THR A 28 -4.16 -9.57 1.41
CA THR A 28 -3.47 -10.72 2.07
C THR A 28 -2.78 -10.33 3.39
N TRP A 29 -2.49 -9.05 3.58
CA TRP A 29 -1.83 -8.50 4.78
C TRP A 29 -2.77 -7.63 5.63
N CYS A 30 -4.05 -7.54 5.27
CA CYS A 30 -5.04 -6.79 6.03
C CYS A 30 -5.66 -7.64 7.15
N SER A 31 -5.79 -7.05 8.33
CA SER A 31 -6.51 -7.61 9.47
C SER A 31 -8.02 -7.35 9.45
N SER A 32 -8.47 -6.43 8.60
CA SER A 32 -9.88 -6.12 8.39
C SER A 32 -10.54 -7.20 7.51
N THR A 33 -11.87 -7.25 7.57
CA THR A 33 -12.67 -8.11 6.69
C THR A 33 -13.40 -7.24 5.67
N LEU A 34 -13.13 -7.49 4.39
CA LEU A 34 -13.97 -7.02 3.28
C LEU A 34 -14.98 -8.12 2.97
N CYS A 35 -16.26 -7.82 3.04
CA CYS A 35 -17.33 -8.75 2.68
C CYS A 35 -18.23 -8.11 1.61
N THR A 36 -18.38 -8.78 0.46
CA THR A 36 -19.10 -8.23 -0.69
C THR A 36 -20.09 -9.21 -1.29
N ARG A 37 -21.14 -8.65 -1.88
CA ARG A 37 -22.15 -9.34 -2.70
C ARG A 37 -22.07 -8.81 -4.12
N HIS A 38 -20.93 -9.04 -4.77
CA HIS A 38 -20.73 -8.66 -6.16
C HIS A 38 -20.74 -9.90 -7.07
N ARG A 39 -21.51 -9.86 -8.16
CA ARG A 39 -21.77 -11.04 -9.01
C ARG A 39 -20.54 -11.65 -9.65
N ARG A 40 -19.50 -10.86 -9.89
CA ARG A 40 -18.37 -11.24 -10.77
C ARG A 40 -17.05 -11.40 -10.02
N ARG A 41 -16.90 -10.82 -8.83
CA ARG A 41 -15.60 -10.68 -8.14
C ARG A 41 -15.78 -10.57 -6.64
N THR A 42 -14.87 -11.16 -5.87
CA THR A 42 -14.82 -11.05 -4.40
C THR A 42 -13.74 -10.06 -3.91
N PHE A 43 -12.94 -9.50 -4.83
CA PHE A 43 -11.84 -8.56 -4.53
C PHE A 43 -10.84 -9.03 -3.47
N GLY A 44 -10.70 -10.35 -3.28
CA GLY A 44 -9.86 -10.91 -2.20
C GLY A 44 -10.52 -10.88 -0.81
N GLY A 45 -11.80 -10.53 -0.73
CA GLY A 45 -12.62 -10.58 0.47
C GLY A 45 -13.58 -11.77 0.51
N GLU A 46 -14.43 -11.76 1.53
CA GLU A 46 -15.45 -12.76 1.80
C GLU A 46 -16.73 -12.46 1.01
N MET A 47 -17.50 -13.50 0.70
CA MET A 47 -18.77 -13.36 -0.02
C MET A 47 -19.93 -13.28 0.97
N LEU A 48 -20.73 -12.22 0.87
CA LEU A 48 -21.98 -12.10 1.62
C LEU A 48 -23.04 -13.07 1.10
N PRO A 49 -23.96 -13.55 1.94
CA PRO A 49 -25.01 -14.46 1.53
C PRO A 49 -25.96 -13.82 0.51
N ASN A 50 -26.41 -14.65 -0.44
CA ASN A 50 -27.35 -14.23 -1.49
C ASN A 50 -28.82 -14.36 -1.06
N ALA A 51 -29.11 -15.06 0.04
CA ALA A 51 -30.49 -15.29 0.49
C ALA A 51 -31.18 -14.02 1.01
N PRO A 52 -30.52 -13.12 1.77
CA PRO A 52 -31.17 -11.90 2.25
C PRO A 52 -31.50 -10.93 1.13
N ALA A 53 -32.60 -10.19 1.28
CA ALA A 53 -33.07 -9.27 0.24
C ALA A 53 -32.12 -8.06 0.10
N THR A 54 -31.60 -7.57 1.22
CA THR A 54 -30.73 -6.38 1.28
C THR A 54 -29.27 -6.72 1.62
N ILE A 55 -28.35 -5.80 1.32
CA ILE A 55 -26.93 -5.98 1.64
C ILE A 55 -26.70 -5.83 3.15
N GLU A 56 -27.52 -4.99 3.80
CA GLU A 56 -27.56 -4.75 5.23
C GLU A 56 -27.92 -6.02 6.01
N GLU A 57 -29.00 -6.71 5.60
CA GLU A 57 -29.38 -7.99 6.22
C GLU A 57 -28.31 -9.06 6.00
N ALA A 58 -27.74 -9.13 4.79
CA ALA A 58 -26.66 -10.06 4.50
C ALA A 58 -25.42 -9.79 5.36
N PHE A 59 -25.11 -8.53 5.63
CA PHE A 59 -24.03 -8.15 6.52
C PHE A 59 -24.32 -8.48 7.99
N ALA A 60 -25.55 -8.24 8.46
CA ALA A 60 -25.96 -8.60 9.81
C ALA A 60 -25.89 -10.12 10.05
N GLU A 61 -26.34 -10.93 9.08
CA GLU A 61 -26.21 -12.39 9.11
C GLU A 61 -24.73 -12.82 9.12
N HIS A 62 -23.90 -12.23 8.26
CA HIS A 62 -22.46 -12.48 8.22
C HIS A 62 -21.76 -12.21 9.57
N LEU A 63 -22.16 -11.14 10.27
CA LEU A 63 -21.64 -10.86 11.61
C LEU A 63 -22.17 -11.87 12.64
N ALA A 64 -23.47 -12.20 12.58
CA ALA A 64 -24.10 -13.14 13.50
C ALA A 64 -23.46 -14.54 13.44
N ASP A 65 -23.12 -15.02 12.24
CA ASP A 65 -22.40 -16.29 12.03
C ASP A 65 -21.04 -16.34 12.73
N ARG A 66 -20.45 -15.16 12.99
CA ARG A 66 -19.18 -14.98 13.71
C ARG A 66 -19.37 -14.65 15.19
N GLY A 67 -20.61 -14.68 15.69
CA GLY A 67 -20.95 -14.29 17.05
C GLY A 67 -20.77 -12.79 17.32
N LEU A 68 -20.84 -11.97 16.28
CA LEU A 68 -20.68 -10.51 16.33
C LEU A 68 -21.99 -9.80 16.00
N THR A 69 -22.10 -8.54 16.42
CA THR A 69 -23.11 -7.60 15.97
C THR A 69 -22.45 -6.34 15.42
N GLU A 70 -23.21 -5.46 14.75
CA GLU A 70 -22.72 -4.17 14.30
C GLU A 70 -22.10 -3.31 15.42
N ARG A 71 -22.48 -3.56 16.69
CA ARG A 71 -21.93 -2.86 17.86
C ARG A 71 -20.53 -3.35 18.25
N ASP A 72 -20.12 -4.50 17.74
CA ASP A 72 -18.85 -5.14 18.05
C ASP A 72 -17.76 -4.83 17.02
N VAL A 73 -18.09 -4.05 16.00
CA VAL A 73 -17.22 -3.73 14.85
C VAL A 73 -17.22 -2.24 14.54
N ILE A 74 -16.15 -1.77 13.90
CA ILE A 74 -16.15 -0.51 13.16
C ILE A 74 -16.22 -0.89 11.68
N TRP A 75 -17.20 -0.35 10.96
CA TRP A 75 -17.48 -0.71 9.57
C TRP A 75 -17.71 0.51 8.69
N LEU A 76 -17.48 0.33 7.39
CA LEU A 76 -17.82 1.28 6.33
C LEU A 76 -18.56 0.53 5.21
N PRO A 77 -19.62 1.12 4.62
CA PRO A 77 -20.22 0.57 3.41
C PRO A 77 -19.23 0.67 2.27
N VAL A 78 -19.25 -0.29 1.35
CA VAL A 78 -18.42 -0.29 0.14
C VAL A 78 -19.34 -0.20 -1.06
N TYR A 79 -19.09 0.80 -1.89
CA TYR A 79 -19.78 1.03 -3.15
C TYR A 79 -18.85 0.71 -4.30
N SER A 80 -19.40 0.22 -5.40
CA SER A 80 -18.68 0.06 -6.67
C SER A 80 -19.26 0.97 -7.73
N PHE A 81 -18.41 1.40 -8.65
CA PHE A 81 -18.79 2.02 -9.91
C PHE A 81 -17.97 1.37 -11.04
N GLU A 82 -18.64 0.88 -12.08
CA GLU A 82 -18.02 0.16 -13.20
C GLU A 82 -18.29 0.89 -14.52
N HIS A 83 -17.34 1.73 -14.96
CA HIS A 83 -17.39 2.44 -16.24
C HIS A 83 -15.96 2.55 -16.81
N SER A 84 -15.60 1.66 -17.74
CA SER A 84 -14.25 1.51 -18.32
C SER A 84 -13.10 1.12 -17.37
N GLY A 85 -13.36 1.10 -16.05
CA GLY A 85 -12.51 0.61 -14.98
C GLY A 85 -13.35 0.32 -13.74
N LEU A 86 -12.74 -0.19 -12.67
CA LEU A 86 -13.44 -0.39 -11.40
C LEU A 86 -13.05 0.69 -10.41
N ALA A 87 -14.03 1.43 -9.91
CA ALA A 87 -13.87 2.26 -8.73
C ALA A 87 -14.58 1.60 -7.55
N LEU A 88 -13.93 1.60 -6.38
CA LEU A 88 -14.53 1.29 -5.10
C LEU A 88 -14.41 2.50 -4.18
N GLY A 89 -15.37 2.68 -3.29
CA GLY A 89 -15.34 3.78 -2.32
C GLY A 89 -16.21 3.51 -1.10
N CYS A 90 -15.93 4.24 -0.02
CA CYS A 90 -16.70 4.14 1.22
C CYS A 90 -17.90 5.10 1.28
N THR A 91 -18.17 5.80 0.18
CA THR A 91 -19.28 6.74 0.01
C THR A 91 -19.99 6.48 -1.32
N PRO A 92 -21.31 6.71 -1.42
CA PRO A 92 -22.04 6.52 -2.67
C PRO A 92 -21.46 7.37 -3.82
N PHE A 93 -21.45 6.79 -5.02
CA PHE A 93 -21.17 7.55 -6.24
C PHE A 93 -22.44 8.27 -6.72
N SER A 94 -22.26 9.34 -7.50
CA SER A 94 -23.39 10.13 -8.00
C SER A 94 -24.15 9.44 -9.14
N ASP A 95 -23.51 8.51 -9.85
CA ASP A 95 -24.12 7.76 -10.95
C ASP A 95 -25.10 6.71 -10.40
N ARG A 96 -26.35 6.73 -10.85
CA ARG A 96 -27.39 5.83 -10.35
C ARG A 96 -27.51 4.53 -11.14
N TRP A 97 -26.93 4.46 -12.33
CA TRP A 97 -27.10 3.33 -13.24
C TRP A 97 -25.95 2.34 -13.08
N ASP A 98 -24.73 2.87 -13.02
CA ASP A 98 -23.51 2.07 -13.02
C ASP A 98 -22.82 2.02 -11.65
N SER A 99 -23.47 2.54 -10.61
CA SER A 99 -23.00 2.43 -9.23
C SER A 99 -24.00 1.79 -8.29
N GLY A 100 -23.48 1.17 -7.24
CA GLY A 100 -24.30 0.56 -6.20
C GLY A 100 -23.47 0.15 -5.00
N GLN A 101 -24.15 -0.06 -3.87
CA GLN A 101 -23.51 -0.68 -2.72
C GLN A 101 -23.22 -2.14 -3.05
N VAL A 102 -22.02 -2.60 -2.73
CA VAL A 102 -21.57 -3.98 -2.96
C VAL A 102 -21.22 -4.71 -1.69
N GLY A 103 -21.11 -4.04 -0.55
CA GLY A 103 -20.83 -4.72 0.71
C GLY A 103 -20.35 -3.78 1.79
N TYR A 104 -19.47 -4.30 2.63
CA TYR A 104 -18.89 -3.62 3.78
C TYR A 104 -17.44 -4.01 3.97
N ILE A 105 -16.65 -3.09 4.50
CA ILE A 105 -15.34 -3.38 5.10
C ILE A 105 -15.45 -3.10 6.59
N TYR A 106 -14.93 -4.00 7.43
CA TYR A 106 -15.03 -3.85 8.87
C TYR A 106 -13.83 -4.40 9.62
N MET A 107 -13.71 -3.98 10.88
CA MET A 107 -12.73 -4.50 11.81
C MET A 107 -13.38 -4.70 13.17
N SER A 108 -13.18 -5.87 13.79
CA SER A 108 -13.77 -6.15 15.11
C SER A 108 -13.10 -5.33 16.19
N HIS A 109 -13.84 -5.00 17.25
CA HIS A 109 -13.29 -4.37 18.44
C HIS A 109 -12.17 -5.19 19.07
N ALA A 110 -12.17 -6.52 18.91
CA ALA A 110 -11.10 -7.38 19.39
C ALA A 110 -9.81 -7.16 18.58
N ASP A 111 -9.92 -7.14 17.26
CA ASP A 111 -8.79 -6.90 16.35
C ASP A 111 -8.23 -5.49 16.53
N ILE A 112 -9.10 -4.49 16.65
CA ILE A 112 -8.69 -3.09 16.86
C ILE A 112 -7.87 -2.97 18.16
N ARG A 113 -8.32 -3.58 19.25
CA ARG A 113 -7.58 -3.56 20.52
C ARG A 113 -6.23 -4.25 20.39
N ARG A 114 -6.16 -5.37 19.69
CA ARG A 114 -4.94 -6.14 19.46
C ARG A 114 -3.93 -5.34 18.62
N GLU A 115 -4.36 -4.79 17.50
CA GLU A 115 -3.50 -4.14 16.53
C GLU A 115 -3.04 -2.76 16.98
N TYR A 116 -3.91 -1.97 17.59
CA TYR A 116 -3.56 -0.64 18.09
C TYR A 116 -2.97 -0.69 19.51
N GLY A 117 -2.91 -1.87 20.15
CA GLY A 117 -2.40 -2.03 21.51
C GLY A 117 -3.20 -1.28 22.58
N VAL A 118 -4.50 -1.10 22.38
CA VAL A 118 -5.37 -0.30 23.28
C VAL A 118 -6.35 -1.17 24.06
N LYS A 119 -6.61 -0.80 25.32
CA LYS A 119 -7.67 -1.45 26.12
C LYS A 119 -9.08 -0.94 25.76
N ARG A 120 -9.20 0.36 25.52
CA ARG A 120 -10.46 1.04 25.18
C ARG A 120 -10.31 1.73 23.83
N ILE A 121 -11.30 1.54 22.97
CA ILE A 121 -11.37 2.21 21.66
C ILE A 121 -11.89 3.63 21.91
N THR A 122 -10.98 4.60 21.82
CA THR A 122 -11.27 6.02 22.00
C THR A 122 -11.69 6.67 20.69
N ARG A 123 -12.21 7.91 20.72
CA ARG A 123 -12.57 8.65 19.50
C ARG A 123 -11.38 8.78 18.52
N PRO A 124 -10.16 9.16 18.95
CA PRO A 124 -8.99 9.16 18.07
C PRO A 124 -8.72 7.80 17.43
N THR A 125 -8.82 6.70 18.20
CA THR A 125 -8.67 5.35 17.68
C THR A 125 -9.72 5.03 16.62
N LYS A 126 -10.99 5.39 16.84
CA LYS A 126 -12.06 5.18 15.85
C LYS A 126 -11.78 5.91 14.55
N VAL A 127 -11.37 7.18 14.63
CA VAL A 127 -11.02 7.99 13.45
C VAL A 127 -9.86 7.37 12.67
N ALA A 128 -8.82 6.89 13.37
CA ALA A 128 -7.71 6.19 12.74
C ALA A 128 -8.16 4.90 12.05
N VAL A 129 -9.07 4.14 12.66
CA VAL A 129 -9.64 2.93 12.03
C VAL A 129 -10.44 3.28 10.78
N TYR A 130 -11.30 4.30 10.82
CA TYR A 130 -12.06 4.72 9.62
C TYR A 130 -11.13 5.09 8.46
N HIS A 131 -10.14 5.95 8.71
CA HIS A 131 -9.18 6.33 7.68
C HIS A 131 -8.37 5.14 7.15
N ARG A 132 -8.03 4.19 8.01
CA ARG A 132 -7.38 2.97 7.59
C ARG A 132 -8.29 2.15 6.65
N LEU A 133 -9.55 1.94 7.02
CA LEU A 133 -10.48 1.17 6.18
C LEU A 133 -10.70 1.85 4.81
N GLU A 134 -10.77 3.18 4.78
CA GLU A 134 -10.82 3.95 3.53
C GLU A 134 -9.54 3.76 2.70
N ALA A 135 -8.37 3.83 3.33
CA ALA A 135 -7.08 3.62 2.66
C ALA A 135 -6.93 2.20 2.11
N GLU A 136 -7.38 1.18 2.83
CA GLU A 136 -7.36 -0.21 2.36
C GLU A 136 -8.23 -0.41 1.10
N ILE A 137 -9.37 0.27 1.01
CA ILE A 137 -10.21 0.26 -0.19
C ILE A 137 -9.51 1.01 -1.33
N ALA A 138 -8.87 2.15 -1.07
CA ALA A 138 -8.13 2.89 -2.09
C ALA A 138 -6.98 2.05 -2.69
N THR A 139 -6.15 1.43 -1.84
CA THR A 139 -5.06 0.53 -2.28
C THR A 139 -5.60 -0.67 -3.07
N LEU A 140 -6.75 -1.21 -2.68
CA LEU A 140 -7.40 -2.29 -3.42
C LEU A 140 -7.84 -1.84 -4.82
N VAL A 141 -8.36 -0.62 -4.97
CA VAL A 141 -8.73 -0.05 -6.27
C VAL A 141 -7.51 0.06 -7.18
N ASP A 142 -6.39 0.57 -6.65
CA ASP A 142 -5.14 0.68 -7.41
C ASP A 142 -4.68 -0.70 -7.91
N TRP A 143 -4.70 -1.71 -7.03
CA TRP A 143 -4.34 -3.08 -7.40
C TRP A 143 -5.29 -3.68 -8.45
N VAL A 144 -6.61 -3.51 -8.29
CA VAL A 144 -7.58 -4.06 -9.25
C VAL A 144 -7.45 -3.43 -10.64
N ASN A 145 -7.09 -2.16 -10.71
CA ASN A 145 -6.86 -1.46 -11.98
C ASN A 145 -5.46 -1.70 -12.56
N GLY A 146 -4.57 -2.40 -11.84
CA GLY A 146 -3.20 -2.66 -12.28
C GLY A 146 -2.27 -1.45 -12.14
N GLU A 147 -2.67 -0.47 -11.32
CA GLU A 147 -1.90 0.74 -11.00
C GLU A 147 -0.88 0.40 -9.89
N THR A 148 -0.01 -0.57 -10.17
CA THR A 148 1.03 -1.07 -9.27
C THR A 148 2.38 -0.90 -9.91
N TYR A 149 3.37 -0.50 -9.12
CA TYR A 149 4.67 -0.07 -9.63
C TYR A 149 5.83 -0.53 -8.74
N TYR A 150 6.99 -0.70 -9.37
CA TYR A 150 8.28 -0.83 -8.69
C TYR A 150 9.27 0.14 -9.30
N PHE A 151 10.37 0.40 -8.59
CA PHE A 151 11.48 1.15 -9.15
C PHE A 151 12.77 0.35 -9.16
N ALA A 152 13.63 0.65 -10.13
CA ALA A 152 14.98 0.14 -10.26
C ALA A 152 15.96 1.32 -10.32
N ILE A 153 17.14 1.13 -9.73
CA ILE A 153 18.25 2.09 -9.81
C ILE A 153 19.43 1.35 -10.43
N PRO A 154 19.61 1.40 -11.77
CA PRO A 154 20.61 0.57 -12.46
C PRO A 154 22.03 0.70 -11.89
N ALA A 155 22.38 1.86 -11.36
CA ALA A 155 23.69 2.14 -10.76
C ALA A 155 23.92 1.51 -9.37
N LEU A 156 22.91 0.87 -8.76
CA LEU A 156 22.98 0.26 -7.42
C LEU A 156 22.93 -1.27 -7.42
N ASP A 157 23.05 -1.92 -8.58
CA ASP A 157 22.90 -3.38 -8.78
C ASP A 157 21.52 -3.92 -8.32
N ASP A 158 20.60 -3.92 -9.28
CA ASP A 158 19.47 -4.85 -9.54
C ASP A 158 18.51 -5.29 -8.42
N LEU A 159 18.51 -4.65 -7.25
CA LEU A 159 17.36 -4.74 -6.35
C LEU A 159 16.26 -3.81 -6.88
N SER A 160 15.35 -4.37 -7.67
CA SER A 160 14.02 -3.79 -7.80
C SER A 160 13.38 -3.76 -6.42
N ILE A 161 12.92 -2.57 -6.01
CA ILE A 161 12.24 -2.38 -4.74
C ILE A 161 10.76 -2.21 -5.08
N GLY A 162 9.98 -3.20 -4.62
CA GLY A 162 8.71 -3.55 -5.23
C GLY A 162 7.46 -3.10 -4.50
N SER A 163 6.38 -3.10 -5.29
CA SER A 163 4.96 -3.02 -4.93
C SER A 163 4.50 -1.76 -4.21
N PHE A 164 4.52 -0.65 -4.94
CA PHE A 164 3.79 0.57 -4.62
C PHE A 164 2.45 0.57 -5.36
N TYR A 165 1.39 0.98 -4.67
CA TYR A 165 0.02 1.03 -5.20
C TYR A 165 -0.36 2.49 -5.46
N GLY A 166 -0.85 2.77 -6.66
CA GLY A 166 -1.29 4.08 -7.11
C GLY A 166 -0.34 4.74 -8.11
N SER A 167 -0.92 5.38 -9.12
CA SER A 167 -0.21 6.08 -10.20
C SER A 167 0.40 7.41 -9.80
N ASP A 168 -0.07 8.04 -8.71
CA ASP A 168 0.65 9.16 -8.09
C ASP A 168 1.83 8.63 -7.28
N HIS A 169 3.02 8.66 -7.90
CA HIS A 169 4.25 8.13 -7.32
C HIS A 169 4.77 8.91 -6.10
N GLU A 170 4.35 10.15 -5.88
CA GLU A 170 4.68 10.90 -4.66
C GLU A 170 3.73 10.48 -3.53
N ALA A 171 2.43 10.34 -3.81
CA ALA A 171 1.42 9.91 -2.83
C ALA A 171 1.59 8.44 -2.41
N SER A 172 1.93 7.54 -3.34
CA SER A 172 2.19 6.12 -3.03
C SER A 172 3.47 5.89 -2.24
N GLY A 173 4.32 6.91 -2.12
CA GLY A 173 5.60 6.83 -1.42
C GLY A 173 6.74 6.23 -2.25
N LEU A 174 6.50 5.86 -3.51
CA LEU A 174 7.51 5.32 -4.43
C LEU A 174 8.70 6.27 -4.56
N LEU A 175 8.43 7.55 -4.85
CA LEU A 175 9.50 8.55 -5.00
C LEU A 175 10.26 8.78 -3.69
N ALA A 176 9.56 8.75 -2.55
CA ALA A 176 10.19 8.89 -1.24
C ALA A 176 11.12 7.71 -0.94
N ALA A 177 10.69 6.48 -1.23
CA ALA A 177 11.49 5.27 -1.09
C ALA A 177 12.73 5.31 -2.00
N ALA A 178 12.58 5.62 -3.29
CA ALA A 178 13.70 5.74 -4.22
C ALA A 178 14.73 6.78 -3.78
N ARG A 179 14.27 7.97 -3.34
CA ARG A 179 15.16 9.02 -2.80
C ARG A 179 15.89 8.55 -1.53
N SER A 180 15.21 7.78 -0.66
CA SER A 180 15.80 7.22 0.56
C SER A 180 16.92 6.24 0.23
N GLU A 181 16.70 5.33 -0.72
CA GLU A 181 17.69 4.35 -1.15
C GLU A 181 18.94 4.99 -1.76
N ILE A 182 18.76 6.00 -2.61
CA ILE A 182 19.89 6.77 -3.16
C ILE A 182 20.69 7.44 -2.03
N ARG A 183 20.00 8.08 -1.08
CA ARG A 183 20.68 8.71 0.08
C ARG A 183 21.43 7.68 0.90
N HIS A 184 20.85 6.50 1.14
CA HIS A 184 21.48 5.41 1.85
C HIS A 184 22.75 4.95 1.12
N ALA A 185 22.67 4.71 -0.19
CA ALA A 185 23.81 4.31 -1.00
C ALA A 185 24.94 5.34 -0.99
N ILE A 186 24.62 6.63 -1.12
CA ILE A 186 25.60 7.73 -1.00
C ILE A 186 26.26 7.72 0.38
N GLN A 187 25.48 7.51 1.44
CA GLN A 187 26.00 7.44 2.81
C GLN A 187 26.94 6.23 2.99
N GLN A 188 26.60 5.07 2.45
CA GLN A 188 27.45 3.88 2.48
C GLN A 188 28.77 4.11 1.74
N LYS A 189 28.73 4.69 0.54
CA LYS A 189 29.94 5.07 -0.22
C LYS A 189 30.83 6.02 0.58
N ARG A 190 30.25 7.07 1.18
CA ARG A 190 30.99 8.04 2.02
C ARG A 190 31.63 7.36 3.24
N ARG A 191 30.89 6.48 3.92
CA ARG A 191 31.39 5.73 5.08
C ARG A 191 32.55 4.81 4.69
N ALA A 192 32.42 4.06 3.60
CA ALA A 192 33.48 3.20 3.09
C ALA A 192 34.74 3.99 2.72
N HIS A 193 34.58 5.13 2.04
CA HIS A 193 35.68 6.03 1.71
C HIS A 193 36.39 6.57 2.95
N TYR A 194 35.63 7.07 3.94
CA TYR A 194 36.19 7.54 5.21
C TYR A 194 36.98 6.45 5.94
N MET A 195 36.42 5.23 6.01
CA MET A 195 37.11 4.09 6.64
C MET A 195 38.40 3.71 5.91
N ARG A 196 38.40 3.78 4.57
CA ARG A 196 39.61 3.57 3.75
C ARG A 196 40.65 4.66 4.02
N LEU A 197 40.25 5.93 4.04
CA LEU A 197 41.15 7.05 4.36
C LEU A 197 41.76 6.91 5.76
N LYS A 198 40.95 6.58 6.77
CA LYS A 198 41.43 6.37 8.14
C LYS A 198 42.50 5.26 8.21
N ARG A 199 42.32 4.18 7.44
CA ARG A 199 43.31 3.10 7.32
C ARG A 199 44.61 3.57 6.67
N LEU A 200 44.51 4.33 5.58
CA LEU A 200 45.69 4.87 4.86
C LEU A 200 46.46 5.89 5.71
N ILE A 201 45.77 6.75 6.46
CA ILE A 201 46.38 7.70 7.39
C ILE A 201 47.15 6.95 8.48
N ARG A 202 46.55 5.92 9.09
CA ARG A 202 47.20 5.10 10.11
C ARG A 202 48.43 4.36 9.57
N ALA A 203 48.43 3.99 8.30
CA ALA A 203 49.57 3.36 7.62
C ALA A 203 50.63 4.36 7.13
N GLY A 204 50.50 5.67 7.41
CA GLY A 204 51.48 6.67 7.04
C GLY A 204 51.52 7.01 5.54
N VAL A 205 50.51 6.61 4.77
CA VAL A 205 50.47 6.83 3.31
C VAL A 205 50.38 8.34 3.01
N PRO A 206 51.30 8.93 2.21
CA PRO A 206 51.28 10.34 1.85
C PRO A 206 49.98 10.76 1.14
N LEU A 207 49.60 12.04 1.29
CA LEU A 207 48.31 12.57 0.80
C LEU A 207 48.11 12.33 -0.71
N GLN A 208 49.16 12.47 -1.52
CA GLN A 208 49.12 12.29 -2.97
C GLN A 208 48.71 10.88 -3.45
N TYR A 209 48.83 9.87 -2.58
CA TYR A 209 48.43 8.49 -2.88
C TYR A 209 47.06 8.12 -2.28
N ARG A 210 46.37 9.05 -1.62
CA ARG A 210 45.05 8.81 -1.04
C ARG A 210 43.98 9.10 -2.09
N PRO A 211 43.00 8.19 -2.29
CA PRO A 211 41.94 8.42 -3.25
C PRO A 211 41.09 9.62 -2.85
N GLN A 212 40.63 10.40 -3.83
CA GLN A 212 39.60 11.41 -3.62
C GLN A 212 38.21 10.76 -3.63
N PHE A 213 37.23 11.39 -2.98
CA PHE A 213 35.86 10.89 -3.01
C PHE A 213 35.19 11.35 -4.31
N ALA A 214 34.90 10.41 -5.20
CA ALA A 214 34.03 10.64 -6.34
C ALA A 214 32.58 10.36 -5.92
N ILE A 215 31.67 11.29 -6.21
CA ILE A 215 30.23 11.14 -6.00
C ILE A 215 29.67 10.31 -7.14
#